data_AF-A0A7T1HYK6-F1
#
_entry.id   AF-A0A7T1HYK6-F1
#
_cell.length_a   1.000
_cell.length_b   1.000
_cell.length_c   1.000
_cell.angle_alpha   90.00
_cell.angle_beta   90.00
_cell.angle_gamma   90.00
#
_symmetry.space_group_name_H-M   'P 1'
#
loop_
_entity.id
_entity.type
_entity.pdbx_description
1 polymer ?
#
loop_
_entity_poly.entity_id
_entity_poly.type
_entity_poly.pdbx_seq_one_letter_code
_entity_poly.pdbx_strand_id
1 'polypeptide(L)' 'MFGLVGLELLVMSSADLPAMARPTFGDCAKAVEREGYLILEMDARGSNYDIDARKGGREWDLQADRNCRILDARPD' A
#
# COMPACT_ATOMS: atom_id res chain seq x y z
N MET A 1 59.90 -5.03 22.54
CA MET A 1 59.41 -5.32 21.18
C MET A 1 57.89 -5.31 21.26
N PHE A 2 57.24 -4.26 20.77
CA PHE A 2 55.81 -3.99 20.96
C PHE A 2 54.98 -4.81 19.95
N GLY A 3 54.00 -5.57 20.44
CA GLY A 3 53.03 -6.30 19.63
C GLY A 3 51.89 -5.39 19.20
N LEU A 4 51.71 -5.22 17.89
CA LEU A 4 50.55 -4.56 17.28
C LEU A 4 49.51 -5.63 16.95
N VAL A 5 48.50 -5.78 17.80
CA VAL A 5 47.27 -6.50 17.44
C VAL A 5 46.38 -5.49 16.74
N GLY A 6 46.35 -5.55 15.40
CA GLY A 6 45.46 -4.74 14.57
C GLY A 6 44.03 -5.13 14.83
N LEU A 7 43.29 -4.25 15.52
CA LEU A 7 41.87 -4.39 15.76
C LEU A 7 41.14 -4.07 14.45
N GLU A 8 40.74 -5.10 13.71
CA GLU A 8 39.88 -4.96 12.54
C GLU A 8 38.47 -4.54 13.01
N LEU A 9 38.19 -3.23 12.98
CA LEU A 9 36.83 -2.72 13.11
C LEU A 9 36.06 -3.08 11.84
N LEU A 10 35.43 -4.25 11.85
CA LEU A 10 34.31 -4.57 10.97
C LEU A 10 33.17 -3.63 11.33
N VAL A 11 33.04 -2.53 10.58
CA VAL A 11 31.85 -1.67 10.58
C VAL A 11 30.69 -2.53 10.09
N MET A 12 29.93 -3.07 11.04
CA MET A 12 28.63 -3.68 10.76
C MET A 12 27.77 -2.60 10.13
N SER A 13 27.53 -2.72 8.82
CA SER A 13 26.59 -1.87 8.10
C SER A 13 25.22 -2.11 8.71
N SER A 14 24.64 -1.08 9.30
CA SER A 14 23.22 -1.03 9.63
C SER A 14 22.46 -1.28 8.34
N ALA A 15 21.95 -2.50 8.17
CA ALA A 15 20.94 -2.76 7.15
C ALA A 15 19.68 -2.05 7.64
N ASP A 16 19.56 -0.76 7.30
CA ASP A 16 18.29 -0.05 7.32
C ASP A 16 17.33 -0.87 6.47
N LEU A 17 16.52 -1.70 7.13
CA LEU A 17 15.39 -2.36 6.49
C LEU A 17 14.61 -1.26 5.79
N PRO A 18 14.37 -1.35 4.46
CA PRO A 18 13.61 -0.33 3.78
C PRO A 18 12.26 -0.23 4.51
N ALA A 19 11.96 0.94 5.07
CA ALA A 19 10.64 1.22 5.61
C ALA A 19 9.66 0.82 4.50
N MET A 20 8.84 -0.23 4.74
CA MET A 20 7.92 -0.71 3.71
C MET A 20 7.10 0.49 3.27
N ALA A 21 7.31 0.93 2.03
CA ALA A 21 6.65 2.10 1.52
C ALA A 21 5.15 1.85 1.59
N ARG A 22 4.40 2.75 2.23
CA ARG A 22 2.94 2.67 2.22
C ARG A 22 2.47 2.70 0.76
N PRO A 23 1.46 1.88 0.40
CA PRO A 23 0.97 1.88 -0.96
C PRO A 23 0.40 3.24 -1.31
N THR A 24 0.63 3.65 -2.56
CA THR A 24 0.13 4.92 -3.09
C THR A 24 -1.36 4.80 -3.44
N PHE A 25 -2.00 5.95 -3.68
CA PHE A 25 -3.37 5.97 -4.23
C PHE A 25 -3.49 5.14 -5.51
N GLY A 26 -2.51 5.25 -6.41
CA GLY A 26 -2.49 4.47 -7.65
C GLY A 26 -2.31 2.97 -7.42
N ASP A 27 -1.60 2.55 -6.36
CA ASP A 27 -1.49 1.14 -5.99
C ASP A 27 -2.84 0.60 -5.48
N CYS A 28 -3.60 1.43 -4.75
CA CYS A 28 -4.93 1.06 -4.30
C CYS A 28 -5.94 0.98 -5.44
N ALA A 29 -5.92 1.93 -6.38
CA ALA A 29 -6.75 1.87 -7.56
C ALA A 29 -6.52 0.56 -8.35
N LYS A 30 -5.25 0.20 -8.59
CA LYS A 30 -4.88 -1.06 -9.26
C LYS A 30 -5.30 -2.31 -8.49
N ALA A 31 -5.31 -2.27 -7.15
CA ALA A 31 -5.79 -3.39 -6.35
C ALA A 31 -7.29 -3.63 -6.57
N VAL A 32 -8.07 -2.55 -6.56
CA VAL A 32 -9.52 -2.59 -6.79
C VAL A 32 -9.85 -3.00 -8.23
N GLU A 33 -9.10 -2.50 -9.22
CA GLU A 33 -9.28 -2.90 -10.62
C GLU A 33 -9.00 -4.39 -10.86
N ARG A 34 -8.03 -4.98 -10.14
CA ARG A 34 -7.73 -6.42 -10.21
C ARG A 34 -8.87 -7.30 -9.68
N GLU A 35 -9.71 -6.77 -8.80
CA GLU A 35 -10.94 -7.43 -8.34
C GLU A 35 -12.08 -7.34 -9.36
N GLY A 36 -11.85 -6.73 -10.53
CA GLY A 36 -12.81 -6.62 -11.64
C GLY A 36 -13.74 -5.42 -11.54
N TYR A 37 -13.40 -4.43 -10.72
CA TYR A 37 -14.10 -3.15 -10.63
C TYR A 37 -13.50 -2.14 -11.60
N LEU A 38 -14.33 -1.41 -12.34
CA LEU A 38 -13.93 -0.21 -13.05
C LEU A 38 -14.15 0.99 -12.13
N ILE A 39 -13.08 1.65 -11.68
CA ILE A 39 -13.20 2.82 -10.81
C ILE A 39 -13.75 4.00 -11.63
N LEU A 40 -14.81 4.64 -11.11
CA LEU A 40 -15.42 5.85 -11.66
C LEU A 40 -14.91 7.07 -10.91
N GLU A 41 -14.90 6.98 -9.58
CA GLU A 41 -14.37 8.00 -8.67
C GLU A 41 -13.70 7.32 -7.48
N MET A 42 -12.66 7.93 -6.93
CA MET A 42 -11.99 7.42 -5.74
C MET A 42 -11.47 8.59 -4.91
N ASP A 43 -11.85 8.59 -3.65
CA ASP A 43 -11.87 9.80 -2.83
C ASP A 43 -11.35 9.49 -1.44
N ALA A 44 -10.37 10.27 -0.97
CA ALA A 44 -9.67 9.96 0.27
C ALA A 44 -10.39 10.57 1.48
N ARG A 45 -11.02 9.74 2.32
CA ARG A 45 -11.80 10.16 3.50
C ARG A 45 -11.14 9.67 4.79
N GLY A 46 -10.34 10.54 5.41
CA GLY A 46 -9.62 10.21 6.65
C GLY A 46 -8.67 9.03 6.46
N SER A 47 -8.90 7.93 7.18
CA SER A 47 -8.09 6.71 7.12
C SER A 47 -8.54 5.72 6.03
N ASN A 48 -9.54 6.07 5.23
CA ASN A 48 -10.12 5.22 4.19
C ASN A 48 -10.15 5.93 2.83
N TYR A 49 -10.50 5.16 1.81
CA TYR A 49 -10.90 5.59 0.49
C TYR A 49 -12.35 5.18 0.28
N ASP A 50 -13.20 6.13 -0.11
CA ASP A 50 -14.50 5.82 -0.68
C ASP A 50 -14.33 5.75 -2.20
N ILE A 51 -14.95 4.77 -2.84
CA ILE A 51 -14.67 4.41 -4.23
C ILE A 51 -16.00 4.10 -4.93
N ASP A 52 -16.35 4.91 -5.91
CA ASP A 52 -17.47 4.63 -6.79
C ASP A 52 -16.93 3.80 -7.96
N ALA A 53 -17.51 2.62 -8.19
CA ALA A 53 -17.00 1.69 -9.18
C ALA A 53 -18.11 0.98 -9.94
N ARG A 54 -17.78 0.38 -11.07
CA ARG A 54 -18.69 -0.43 -11.89
C ARG A 54 -18.17 -1.84 -12.05
N LYS A 55 -19.01 -2.85 -11.80
CA LYS A 55 -18.68 -4.27 -11.99
C LYS A 55 -19.87 -5.02 -12.57
N GLY A 56 -19.64 -5.71 -13.69
CA GLY A 56 -20.72 -6.45 -14.38
C GLY A 56 -21.86 -5.57 -14.88
N GLY A 57 -21.58 -4.30 -15.22
CA GLY A 57 -22.59 -3.35 -15.71
C GLY A 57 -23.39 -2.62 -14.62
N ARG A 58 -23.21 -2.97 -13.34
CA ARG A 58 -23.83 -2.30 -12.18
C ARG A 58 -22.82 -1.43 -11.43
N GLU A 59 -23.29 -0.33 -10.84
CA GLU A 59 -22.51 0.55 -9.97
C GLU A 59 -22.43 0.01 -8.53
N TRP A 60 -21.33 0.33 -7.86
CA TRP A 60 -20.94 -0.18 -6.56
C TRP A 60 -20.23 0.90 -5.77
N ASP A 61 -20.64 1.08 -4.52
CA ASP A 61 -19.95 1.86 -3.51
C ASP A 61 -18.99 0.93 -2.76
N LEU A 62 -17.70 1.20 -2.85
CA LEU A 62 -16.67 0.48 -2.12
C LEU A 62 -16.02 1.39 -1.08
N GLN A 63 -15.60 0.80 0.03
CA GLN A 63 -14.72 1.46 0.99
C GLN A 63 -13.45 0.63 1.14
N ALA A 64 -12.28 1.26 1.09
CA ALA A 64 -10.99 0.61 1.31
C ALA A 64 -10.13 1.32 2.35
N ASP A 65 -9.27 0.60 3.07
CA ASP A 65 -8.30 1.22 3.97
C ASP A 65 -7.05 1.75 3.22
N ARG A 66 -6.17 2.50 3.91
CA ARG A 66 -4.89 2.98 3.34
C ARG A 66 -3.88 1.88 2.98
N ASN A 67 -4.17 0.62 3.27
CA ASN A 67 -3.40 -0.53 2.80
C ASN A 67 -4.04 -1.17 1.57
N CYS A 68 -5.00 -0.48 0.94
CA CYS A 68 -5.71 -0.89 -0.27
C CYS A 68 -6.59 -2.14 -0.09
N ARG A 69 -6.98 -2.46 1.15
CA ARG A 69 -7.90 -3.56 1.41
C ARG A 69 -9.33 -3.03 1.39
N ILE A 70 -10.17 -3.62 0.54
CA ILE A 70 -11.62 -3.35 0.52
C ILE A 70 -12.21 -3.82 1.85
N LEU A 71 -12.81 -2.89 2.58
CA LEU A 71 -13.49 -3.08 3.86
C LEU A 71 -14.98 -3.38 3.67
N ASP A 72 -15.59 -2.71 2.69
CA ASP A 72 -17.01 -2.83 2.36
C ASP A 72 -17.21 -2.68 0.85
N ALA A 73 -18.20 -3.39 0.31
CA ALA A 73 -18.56 -3.33 -1.11
C ALA A 73 -20.06 -3.55 -1.25
N ARG A 74 -20.80 -2.49 -1.57
CA ARG A 74 -22.26 -2.53 -1.69
C ARG A 74 -22.66 -2.11 -3.10
N PRO A 75 -23.58 -2.83 -3.74
CA PRO A 75 -24.12 -2.35 -5.00
C PRO A 75 -25.07 -1.19 -4.70
N ASP A 76 -24.94 -0.10 -5.46
CA ASP A 76 -25.94 0.98 -5.49
C ASP A 76 -27.22 0.48 -6.21
#